data_AF-A0A816STM7-F1
#
_entry.id   AF-A0A816STM7-F1
#
_cell.length_a   1.000
_cell.length_b   1.000
_cell.length_c   1.000
_cell.angle_alpha   90.00
_cell.angle_beta   90.00
_cell.angle_gamma   90.00
#
_symmetry.space_group_name_H-M   'P 1'
#
loop_
_entity.id
_entity.type
_entity.pdbx_description
1 polymer ?
#
loop_
_entity_poly.entity_id
_entity_poly.type
_entity_poly.pdbx_seq_one_letter_code
_entity_poly.pdbx_strand_id
1 'polypeptide(L)'
;MNGFLSTTKDETVAKRFASEGIPKPNQIAVIFKLNIDPKVIDKPYAEIPLDRHGVGPYEEELLFSIGSVWRINNVIDLQDNT
;
A
#
# COMPACT_ATOMS: atom_id res chain seq x y z
N MET A 1 3.91 -14.76 -0.24
CA MET A 1 2.86 -14.23 0.66
C MET A 1 1.53 -14.62 0.04
N ASN A 2 0.67 -15.37 0.74
CA ASN A 2 -0.57 -15.93 0.18
C ASN A 2 -1.79 -15.19 0.73
N GLY A 3 -1.84 -13.87 0.56
CA GLY A 3 -2.93 -13.02 1.03
C GLY A 3 -3.26 -11.95 -0.01
N PHE A 4 -4.41 -11.31 0.16
CA PHE A 4 -4.71 -10.09 -0.58
C PHE A 4 -3.72 -9.00 -0.20
N LEU A 5 -3.38 -8.14 -1.14
CA LEU A 5 -2.52 -6.99 -0.90
C LEU A 5 -3.39 -5.73 -0.82
N SER A 6 -3.61 -5.24 0.40
CA SER A 6 -4.28 -3.97 0.67
C SER A 6 -3.31 -2.82 0.43
N THR A 7 -3.77 -1.78 -0.26
CA THR A 7 -2.97 -0.61 -0.62
C THR A 7 -3.85 0.63 -0.60
N THR A 8 -3.23 1.81 -0.51
CA THR A 8 -3.92 3.11 -0.54
C THR A 8 -3.44 3.93 -1.74
N LYS A 9 -4.32 4.76 -2.29
CA LYS A 9 -3.94 5.81 -3.26
C LYS A 9 -3.28 7.02 -2.58
N ASP A 10 -3.45 7.19 -1.28
CA ASP A 10 -2.93 8.32 -0.51
C ASP A 10 -1.57 7.97 0.14
N GLU A 11 -0.52 8.64 -0.33
CA GLU A 11 0.83 8.47 0.20
C GLU A 11 0.94 8.84 1.69
N THR A 12 0.11 9.76 2.17
CA THR A 12 0.06 10.19 3.58
C THR A 12 -0.43 9.05 4.47
N VAL A 13 -1.48 8.34 4.02
CA VAL A 13 -2.01 7.17 4.73
C VAL A 13 -0.97 6.05 4.78
N ALA A 14 -0.28 5.77 3.66
CA ALA A 14 0.79 4.78 3.61
C ALA A 14 1.94 5.12 4.57
N LYS A 15 2.37 6.39 4.61
CA LYS A 15 3.39 6.88 5.56
C LYS A 15 2.93 6.77 7.00
N ARG A 16 1.66 7.06 7.28
CA ARG A 16 1.09 6.90 8.63
C ARG A 16 1.16 5.45 9.08
N PHE A 17 0.75 4.49 8.23
CA PHE A 17 0.89 3.06 8.56
C PHE A 17 2.33 2.60 8.73
N ALA A 18 3.27 3.17 7.98
CA ALA A 18 4.69 2.86 8.12
C ALA A 18 5.31 3.39 9.43
N SER A 19 4.75 4.46 10.00
CA SER A 19 5.18 5.03 11.28
C SER A 19 4.36 4.55 12.49
N GLU A 20 3.18 3.98 12.25
CA GLU A 20 2.33 3.37 13.28
C GLU A 20 2.91 2.04 13.80
N GLY A 21 2.74 1.79 15.09
CA GLY A 21 3.17 0.56 15.76
C GLY A 21 4.23 0.79 16.83
N ILE A 22 4.61 -0.29 17.51
CA ILE A 22 5.66 -0.26 18.54
C ILE A 22 7.00 -0.51 17.84
N PRO A 23 7.95 0.45 17.85
CA PRO A 23 9.27 0.23 17.28
C PRO A 23 9.95 -0.98 17.93
N LYS A 24 10.41 -1.93 17.12
CA LYS A 24 11.23 -3.05 17.59
C LYS A 24 12.68 -2.87 17.15
N PRO A 25 13.65 -3.28 17.99
CA PRO A 25 15.04 -3.31 17.56
C PRO A 25 15.20 -4.08 16.25
N ASN A 26 15.98 -3.54 15.32
CA ASN A 26 16.28 -4.12 14.00
C ASN A 26 15.08 -4.25 13.04
N GLN A 27 13.98 -3.51 13.24
CA GLN A 27 12.96 -3.35 12.19
C GLN A 27 13.25 -2.12 11.33
N ILE A 28 12.97 -2.25 10.04
CA ILE A 28 12.93 -1.14 9.09
C ILE A 28 11.51 -1.00 8.55
N ALA A 29 11.04 0.24 8.42
CA ALA A 29 9.80 0.53 7.73
C ALA A 29 10.07 0.60 6.22
N VAL A 30 9.19 0.00 5.42
CA VAL A 30 9.31 0.00 3.95
C VAL A 30 7.98 0.43 3.36
N ILE A 31 8.02 1.40 2.45
CA ILE A 31 6.86 1.84 1.68
C ILE A 31 7.00 1.31 0.26
N PHE A 32 6.01 0.55 -0.20
CA PHE A 32 5.92 0.08 -1.59
C PHE A 32 5.09 1.06 -2.41
N LYS A 33 5.74 1.78 -3.34
CA LYS A 33 5.06 2.65 -4.31
C LYS A 33 4.76 1.87 -5.59
N LEU A 34 3.48 1.62 -5.84
CA LEU A 34 3.01 0.86 -6.99
C LEU A 34 2.63 1.82 -8.12
N ASN A 35 3.19 1.60 -9.32
CA ASN A 35 2.78 2.29 -10.53
C ASN A 35 1.89 1.36 -11.35
N ILE A 36 0.62 1.70 -11.48
CA ILE A 36 -0.38 0.87 -12.16
C ILE A 36 -0.81 1.60 -13.43
N ASP A 37 -0.65 0.97 -14.58
CA ASP A 37 -1.24 1.44 -15.83
C ASP A 37 -2.55 0.68 -16.11
N PRO A 38 -3.72 1.31 -15.93
CA PRO A 38 -5.01 0.66 -16.13
C PRO A 38 -5.28 0.30 -17.60
N LYS A 39 -4.45 0.76 -18.55
CA LYS A 39 -4.57 0.40 -19.97
C LYS A 39 -3.86 -0.91 -20.30
N VAL A 40 -2.96 -1.38 -19.43
CA VAL A 40 -2.13 -2.58 -19.66
C VAL A 40 -2.71 -3.79 -18.95
N ILE A 41 -3.51 -3.60 -17.89
CA ILE A 41 -4.08 -4.69 -17.11
C ILE A 41 -5.59 -4.46 -16.92
N ASP A 42 -6.39 -5.45 -17.31
CA ASP A 42 -7.80 -5.52 -16.91
C ASP A 42 -7.86 -5.61 -15.38
N LYS A 43 -8.19 -4.47 -14.75
CA LYS A 43 -8.26 -4.17 -13.31
C LYS A 43 -8.14 -5.42 -12.41
N PRO A 44 -6.91 -5.82 -12.01
CA PRO A 44 -6.68 -7.00 -11.16
C PRO A 44 -6.92 -6.70 -9.67
N TYR A 45 -7.60 -5.58 -9.39
CA TYR A 45 -7.85 -5.05 -8.06
C TYR A 45 -9.29 -4.57 -7.93
N ALA A 46 -9.79 -4.58 -6.70
CA ALA A 46 -11.03 -3.93 -6.33
C ALA A 46 -10.73 -2.57 -5.68
N GLU A 47 -11.46 -1.53 -6.07
CA GLU A 47 -11.52 -0.29 -5.29
C GLU A 47 -12.58 -0.49 -4.19
N ILE A 48 -12.16 -0.37 -2.93
CA ILE A 48 -13.04 -0.58 -1.79
C ILE A 48 -13.68 0.76 -1.43
N PRO A 49 -15.01 0.89 -1.57
CA PRO A 49 -15.68 2.17 -1.30
C PRO A 49 -15.68 2.50 0.20
N LEU A 50 -15.69 3.79 0.50
CA LEU A 50 -15.60 4.32 1.87
C LEU A 50 -16.70 3.81 2.80
N ASP A 51 -17.91 3.59 2.29
CA ASP A 51 -19.05 3.06 3.05
C ASP A 51 -18.89 1.59 3.46
N ARG A 52 -17.89 0.88 2.90
CA ARG A 52 -17.55 -0.49 3.28
C ARG A 52 -16.46 -0.59 4.35
N HIS A 53 -15.77 0.50 4.67
CA HIS A 53 -14.85 0.55 5.82
C HIS A 53 -15.67 0.72 7.10
N GLY A 54 -16.24 -0.38 7.60
CA GLY A 54 -17.15 -0.34 8.76
C GLY A 54 -16.55 0.27 10.03
N VAL A 55 -15.23 0.15 10.22
CA VAL A 55 -14.45 0.75 11.32
C VAL A 55 -13.01 0.96 10.82
N GLY A 56 -12.67 2.14 10.28
CA GLY A 56 -11.31 2.41 9.80
C GLY A 56 -11.14 3.84 9.28
N PRO A 57 -9.89 4.34 9.19
CA PRO A 57 -9.61 5.63 8.59
C PRO A 57 -9.97 5.64 7.10
N TYR A 58 -10.14 6.83 6.54
CA TYR A 58 -10.27 7.00 5.09
C TYR A 58 -8.95 6.59 4.43
N GLU A 59 -8.95 5.42 3.79
CA GLU A 59 -7.74 4.82 3.21
C GLU A 59 -7.73 4.83 1.68
N GLU A 60 -8.84 5.14 1.01
CA GLU A 60 -8.96 5.03 -0.46
C GLU A 60 -8.38 3.70 -1.00
N GLU A 61 -8.84 2.58 -0.41
CA GLU A 61 -8.20 1.28 -0.57
C GLU A 61 -8.34 0.71 -1.99
N LEU A 62 -7.22 0.23 -2.53
CA LEU A 62 -7.16 -0.69 -3.65
C LEU A 62 -6.69 -2.07 -3.15
N LEU A 63 -7.53 -3.08 -3.31
CA LEU A 63 -7.27 -4.44 -2.86
C LEU A 63 -6.90 -5.33 -4.04
N PHE A 64 -5.65 -5.80 -4.07
CA PHE A 64 -5.14 -6.69 -5.10
C PHE A 64 -5.39 -8.16 -4.76
N SER A 65 -5.73 -8.93 -5.79
CA SER A 65 -6.00 -10.37 -5.68
C SER A 65 -4.79 -11.16 -5.17
N ILE A 66 -5.07 -12.27 -4.49
CA ILE A 66 -4.06 -13.24 -4.05
C ILE A 66 -3.22 -13.69 -5.25
N GLY A 67 -1.90 -13.74 -5.06
CA GLY A 67 -0.97 -14.17 -6.11
C GLY A 67 -0.55 -13.07 -7.08
N SER A 68 -0.88 -11.79 -6.81
CA SER A 68 -0.33 -10.66 -7.55
C SER A 68 1.21 -10.68 -7.53
N VAL A 69 1.85 -10.54 -8.69
CA VAL A 69 3.30 -10.49 -8.85
C VAL A 69 3.74 -9.08 -9.23
N TRP A 70 4.78 -8.58 -8.56
CA TRP A 70 5.27 -7.21 -8.72
C TRP A 70 6.75 -7.19 -9.04
N ARG A 71 7.16 -6.29 -9.93
CA ARG A 71 8.58 -6.02 -10.22
C ARG A 71 9.04 -4.80 -9.43
N ILE A 72 10.11 -4.97 -8.66
CA ILE A 72 10.80 -3.84 -8.03
C ILE A 72 11.67 -3.19 -9.09
N ASN A 73 11.32 -1.96 -9.47
CA ASN A 73 12.09 -1.20 -10.45
C ASN A 73 13.21 -0.38 -9.80
N ASN A 74 12.99 0.10 -8.57
CA ASN A 74 13.95 0.94 -7.85
C ASN A 74 13.77 0.78 -6.33
N VAL A 75 14.84 1.02 -5.59
CA VAL A 75 14.86 1.13 -4.11
C VAL A 75 15.56 2.45 -3.78
N ILE A 76 14.87 3.30 -3.03
CA ILE A 76 15.40 4.59 -2.59
C ILE A 76 15.19 4.74 -1.09
N ASP A 77 16.09 5.46 -0.44
CA ASP A 77 15.88 5.87 0.94
C ASP A 77 14.76 6.93 1.01
N LEU A 78 13.85 6.77 1.97
CA LEU A 78 12.88 7.80 2.29
C LEU A 78 13.62 8.98 2.91
N GLN A 79 13.69 10.09 2.18
CA GLN A 79 14.21 11.34 2.73
C GLN A 79 13.20 11.87 3.74
N ASP A 80 13.60 11.97 5.01
CA ASP A 80 12.86 12.74 6.00
C ASP A 80 13.00 14.22 5.64
N ASN A 81 11.97 14.80 5.04
CA ASN A 81 11.85 16.25 4.98
C ASN A 81 11.48 16.75 6.39
N THR A 82 12.47 16.88 7.27
CA THR A 82 12.38 17.65 8.53
C THR A 82 12.06 19.11 8.27
#